data_AF-A0A9P0NBK6-F1
#
_entry.id   AF-A0A9P0NBK6-F1
#
_cell.length_a   1.000
_cell.length_b   1.000
_cell.length_c   1.000
_cell.angle_alpha   90.00
_cell.angle_beta   90.00
_cell.angle_gamma   90.00
#
_symmetry.space_group_name_H-M   'P 1'
#
loop_
_entity.id
_entity.type
_entity.pdbx_description
1 polymer ?
#
loop_
_entity_poly.entity_id
_entity_poly.type
_entity_poly.pdbx_seq_one_letter_code
_entity_poly.pdbx_strand_id
1 'polypeptide(L)'
;MGRKVKLTAFAVLLLTQMFYFCECYLRAGDQGVCWEVLTTYDWSDPSYSSIKLEKDERGSHYTTLACCKNYEYDAEFNRCLPICSTPCINGTCIDVDTCICDTPLILVGGSCIMPTCTNCEHGDCTAPNVCECHPGYIKSEGICKKFCDNPCISGECVGYNKCKCHDGFMLDPIDPLKCILCDNNHELKCTVTCRHGYCSPPTACSCVPRKKSSIFNF
;
A
#
# COMPACT_ATOMS: atom_id res chain seq x y z
N MET A 1 24.67 71.37 -5.84
CA MET A 1 23.59 70.72 -5.07
C MET A 1 22.82 69.79 -6.00
N GLY A 2 23.03 68.48 -5.90
CA GLY A 2 22.32 67.48 -6.67
C GLY A 2 22.44 66.13 -5.94
N ARG A 3 21.34 65.69 -5.34
CA ARG A 3 21.29 64.57 -4.38
C ARG A 3 21.67 63.25 -5.04
N LYS A 4 22.64 62.56 -4.45
CA LYS A 4 22.92 61.13 -4.67
C LYS A 4 21.72 60.34 -4.17
N VAL A 5 20.90 59.78 -5.06
CA VAL A 5 19.88 58.80 -4.68
C VAL A 5 20.59 57.46 -4.54
N LYS A 6 20.79 57.04 -3.29
CA LYS A 6 21.20 55.67 -2.95
C LYS A 6 20.06 54.74 -3.36
N LEU A 7 20.21 53.99 -4.45
CA LEU A 7 19.36 52.85 -4.73
C LEU A 7 19.61 51.82 -3.61
N THR A 8 18.63 51.70 -2.73
CA THR A 8 18.61 50.76 -1.61
C THR A 8 18.52 49.33 -2.14
N ALA A 9 19.30 48.43 -1.54
CA ALA A 9 19.44 47.02 -1.87
C ALA A 9 18.16 46.16 -1.68
N PHE A 10 16.98 46.79 -1.54
CA PHE A 10 15.69 46.13 -1.33
C PHE A 10 14.92 45.83 -2.62
N ALA A 11 15.30 46.40 -3.76
CA ALA A 11 14.66 46.12 -5.05
C ALA A 11 15.24 44.89 -5.78
N VAL A 12 16.34 44.30 -5.28
CA VAL A 12 17.00 43.13 -5.91
C VAL A 12 16.41 41.79 -5.41
N LEU A 13 15.59 41.80 -4.36
CA LEU A 13 15.05 40.59 -3.73
C LEU A 13 13.65 40.15 -4.22
N LEU A 14 12.99 40.92 -5.11
CA LEU A 14 11.66 40.57 -5.64
C LEU A 14 11.68 40.03 -7.07
N LEU A 15 12.82 40.04 -7.78
CA LEU A 15 12.95 39.48 -9.12
C LEU A 15 13.61 38.09 -9.16
N THR A 16 14.13 37.59 -8.03
CA THR A 16 14.81 36.29 -7.96
C THR A 16 13.90 35.14 -7.51
N GLN A 17 12.60 35.37 -7.30
CA GLN A 17 11.63 34.32 -6.95
C GLN A 17 10.66 33.93 -8.08
N MET A 18 10.88 34.41 -9.32
CA MET A 18 10.09 34.01 -10.50
C MET A 18 10.89 33.25 -11.57
N PHE A 19 12.13 32.84 -11.27
CA PHE A 19 12.96 32.04 -12.17
C PHE A 19 13.18 30.61 -11.67
N TYR A 20 12.18 30.03 -10.98
CA TYR A 20 11.94 28.59 -11.06
C TYR A 20 11.01 28.32 -12.24
N PHE A 21 11.38 28.76 -13.44
CA PHE A 21 10.89 28.10 -14.63
C PHE A 21 11.62 26.75 -14.64
N CYS A 22 11.02 25.74 -14.01
CA CYS A 22 11.24 24.40 -14.48
C CYS A 22 10.71 24.45 -15.91
N GLU A 23 11.60 24.58 -16.88
CA GLU A 23 11.19 24.40 -18.27
C GLU A 23 10.75 22.94 -18.37
N CYS A 24 9.44 22.75 -18.27
CA CYS A 24 8.77 21.50 -18.57
C CYS A 24 8.90 21.35 -20.09
N TYR A 25 9.95 20.69 -20.55
CA TYR A 25 10.09 20.22 -21.92
C TYR A 25 10.36 18.74 -21.87
N LEU A 26 9.87 17.99 -22.88
CA LEU A 26 10.23 16.59 -23.08
C LEU A 26 11.75 16.45 -23.12
N ARG A 27 12.32 15.52 -22.34
CA ARG A 27 13.77 15.27 -22.30
C ARG A 27 14.09 13.89 -22.84
N ALA A 28 15.25 13.78 -23.48
CA ALA A 28 15.76 12.50 -23.94
C ALA A 28 15.98 11.58 -22.74
N GLY A 29 15.36 10.40 -22.76
CA GLY A 29 15.40 9.42 -21.67
C GLY A 29 14.19 9.46 -20.73
N ASP A 30 13.31 10.45 -20.86
CA ASP A 30 12.00 10.42 -20.19
C ASP A 30 11.14 9.28 -20.77
N GLN A 31 10.22 8.77 -19.95
CA GLN A 31 9.33 7.69 -20.37
C GLN A 31 8.51 8.09 -21.60
N GLY A 32 8.52 7.23 -22.62
CA GLY A 32 7.75 7.46 -23.84
C GLY A 32 8.29 8.55 -24.74
N VAL A 33 9.51 9.06 -24.51
CA VAL A 33 10.14 10.09 -25.35
C VAL A 33 11.16 9.48 -26.31
N CYS A 34 10.97 9.74 -27.60
CA CYS A 34 11.79 9.23 -28.70
C CYS A 34 12.33 10.36 -29.58
N TRP A 35 13.39 10.07 -30.34
CA TRP A 35 13.84 10.94 -31.43
C TRP A 35 13.04 10.64 -32.70
N GLU A 36 12.45 11.68 -33.27
CA GLU A 36 11.75 11.62 -34.55
C GLU A 36 12.48 12.45 -35.62
N VAL A 37 12.53 11.93 -36.85
CA VAL A 37 13.19 12.59 -37.99
C VAL A 37 12.16 13.38 -38.79
N LEU A 38 12.39 14.68 -38.95
CA LEU A 38 11.56 15.60 -39.71
C LEU A 38 12.18 15.86 -41.09
N THR A 39 11.38 15.66 -42.14
CA THR A 39 11.75 16.00 -43.54
C THR A 39 11.43 17.45 -43.89
N THR A 40 10.50 18.08 -43.16
CA THR A 40 10.10 19.49 -43.29
C THR A 40 9.77 20.03 -41.90
N TYR A 41 10.20 21.24 -41.58
CA TYR A 41 10.03 21.84 -40.26
C TYR A 41 9.11 23.07 -40.33
N ASP A 42 8.06 23.09 -39.51
CA ASP A 42 7.18 24.24 -39.30
C ASP A 42 7.52 24.92 -37.97
N TRP A 43 7.98 26.17 -38.04
CA TRP A 43 8.38 26.97 -36.89
C TRP A 43 7.22 27.38 -35.96
N SER A 44 5.98 27.07 -36.33
CA SER A 44 4.77 27.42 -35.59
C SER A 44 4.20 26.31 -34.72
N ASP A 45 4.75 25.09 -34.76
CA ASP A 45 4.29 23.96 -33.96
C ASP A 45 4.97 23.92 -32.58
N PRO A 46 4.25 24.22 -31.49
CA PRO A 46 4.80 24.22 -30.13
C PRO A 46 5.05 22.81 -29.58
N SER A 47 4.68 21.75 -30.29
CA SER A 47 4.93 20.36 -29.89
C SER A 47 6.41 19.99 -29.92
N TYR A 48 7.25 20.76 -30.63
CA TYR A 48 8.68 20.50 -30.75
C TYR A 48 9.49 21.36 -29.77
N SER A 49 9.90 20.75 -28.66
CA SER A 49 10.66 21.44 -27.62
C SER A 49 12.16 21.56 -27.93
N SER A 50 12.70 20.71 -28.82
CA SER A 50 14.13 20.59 -29.03
C SER A 50 14.49 19.99 -30.38
N ILE A 51 14.79 20.85 -31.36
CA ILE A 51 15.12 20.45 -32.72
C ILE A 51 16.62 20.54 -32.96
N LYS A 52 17.19 19.51 -33.58
CA LYS A 52 18.61 19.43 -33.95
C LYS A 52 18.75 19.22 -35.44
N LEU A 53 19.73 19.89 -36.04
CA LEU A 53 20.13 19.68 -37.43
C LEU A 53 21.26 18.66 -37.45
N GLU A 54 21.02 17.55 -38.12
CA GLU A 54 21.99 16.49 -38.34
C GLU A 54 22.32 16.38 -39.83
N LYS A 55 23.57 16.04 -40.13
CA LYS A 55 24.04 15.82 -41.50
C LYS A 55 24.60 14.41 -41.61
N ASP A 56 24.07 13.64 -42.54
CA ASP A 56 24.56 12.31 -42.88
C ASP A 56 24.91 12.22 -44.38
N GLU A 57 25.30 11.04 -44.84
CA GLU A 57 25.64 10.80 -46.25
C GLU A 57 24.43 10.97 -47.21
N ARG A 58 23.20 11.03 -46.69
CA ARG A 58 21.95 11.16 -47.45
C ARG A 58 21.40 12.58 -47.47
N GLY A 59 21.92 13.49 -46.64
CA GLY A 59 21.55 14.90 -46.64
C GLY A 59 21.59 15.56 -45.26
N SER A 60 20.86 16.66 -45.11
CA SER A 60 20.59 17.28 -43.81
C SER A 60 19.17 16.95 -43.39
N HIS A 61 18.98 16.42 -42.19
CA HIS A 61 17.68 16.17 -41.59
C HIS A 61 17.57 16.87 -40.24
N TYR A 62 16.33 17.15 -39.84
CA TYR A 62 16.05 17.70 -38.52
C TYR A 62 15.59 16.56 -37.61
N THR A 63 16.08 16.47 -36.39
CA THR A 63 15.61 15.54 -35.35
C THR A 63 14.95 16.32 -34.23
N THR A 64 13.87 15.79 -33.65
CA THR A 64 13.16 16.41 -32.54
C THR A 64 12.78 15.37 -31.49
N LEU A 65 12.55 15.81 -30.26
CA LEU A 65 11.94 14.98 -29.23
C LEU A 65 10.43 14.98 -29.38
N ALA A 66 9.84 13.80 -29.47
CA ALA A 66 8.41 13.57 -29.57
C ALA A 66 8.00 12.35 -28.75
N CYS A 67 6.69 12.16 -28.55
CA CYS A 67 6.19 10.93 -27.96
C CYS A 67 6.40 9.75 -28.92
N CYS A 68 6.88 8.64 -28.39
CA CYS A 68 7.07 7.40 -29.13
C CYS A 68 5.73 6.90 -29.70
N LYS A 69 5.81 5.98 -30.67
CA LYS A 69 4.62 5.30 -31.18
C LYS A 69 3.84 4.64 -30.04
N ASN A 70 2.51 4.79 -30.05
CA ASN A 70 1.57 4.35 -29.01
C ASN A 70 1.72 5.08 -27.66
N TYR A 71 2.29 6.30 -27.69
CA TYR A 71 2.21 7.24 -26.59
C TYR A 71 1.46 8.50 -27.04
N GLU A 72 0.74 9.13 -26.12
CA GLU A 72 0.02 10.38 -26.33
C GLU A 72 0.64 11.49 -25.48
N TYR A 73 0.68 12.71 -26.02
CA TYR A 73 1.24 13.86 -25.32
C TYR A 73 0.21 14.44 -24.34
N ASP A 74 0.60 14.46 -23.07
CA ASP A 74 -0.17 15.03 -21.97
C ASP A 74 0.30 16.46 -21.71
N ALA A 75 -0.46 17.44 -22.21
CA ALA A 75 -0.10 18.86 -22.16
C ALA A 75 -0.15 19.46 -20.74
N GLU A 76 -0.91 18.86 -19.82
CA GLU A 76 -1.02 19.34 -18.44
C GLU A 76 0.27 19.03 -17.65
N PHE A 77 0.83 17.83 -17.87
CA PHE A 77 2.02 17.37 -17.17
C PHE A 77 3.29 17.40 -18.03
N ASN A 78 3.18 17.81 -19.30
CA ASN A 78 4.23 17.83 -20.31
C ASN A 78 5.04 16.52 -20.34
N ARG A 79 4.34 15.43 -20.59
CA ARG A 79 4.91 14.09 -20.63
C ARG A 79 4.23 13.23 -21.68
N CYS A 80 4.85 12.13 -22.03
CA CYS A 80 4.25 11.12 -22.90
C CYS A 80 3.58 10.05 -22.03
N LEU A 81 2.28 9.86 -22.21
CA LEU A 81 1.50 8.81 -21.57
C LEU A 81 1.36 7.61 -22.51
N PRO A 82 1.53 6.38 -22.02
CA PRO A 82 1.31 5.20 -22.84
C PRO A 82 -0.17 5.04 -23.20
N ILE A 83 -0.43 4.54 -24.41
CA ILE A 83 -1.78 4.21 -24.87
C ILE A 83 -2.02 2.72 -24.58
N CYS A 84 -3.07 2.42 -23.83
CA CYS A 84 -3.58 1.07 -23.61
C CYS A 84 -4.77 0.80 -24.54
N SER A 85 -4.63 -0.13 -25.48
CA SER A 85 -5.68 -0.53 -26.43
C SER A 85 -6.86 -1.18 -25.73
N THR A 86 -6.59 -1.96 -24.67
CA THR A 86 -7.62 -2.43 -23.73
C THR A 86 -7.83 -1.37 -22.64
N PRO A 87 -9.09 -0.99 -22.34
CA PRO A 87 -9.37 0.06 -21.36
C PRO A 87 -8.89 -0.39 -19.98
N CYS A 88 -7.95 0.35 -19.38
CA CYS A 88 -7.38 0.11 -18.04
C CYS A 88 -8.27 0.76 -16.95
N ILE A 89 -9.47 0.22 -16.75
CA ILE A 89 -10.48 0.82 -15.86
C ILE A 89 -10.07 0.61 -14.40
N ASN A 90 -10.04 1.69 -13.60
CA ASN A 90 -9.57 1.69 -12.21
C ASN A 90 -8.12 1.22 -12.02
N GLY A 91 -7.32 1.24 -13.09
CA GLY A 91 -5.90 0.95 -13.07
C GLY A 91 -5.08 2.09 -13.64
N THR A 92 -3.76 1.91 -13.66
CA THR A 92 -2.83 2.84 -14.30
C THR A 92 -2.19 2.17 -15.52
N CYS A 93 -2.28 2.80 -16.68
CA CYS A 93 -1.51 2.38 -17.86
C CYS A 93 -0.06 2.85 -17.65
N ILE A 94 0.86 1.91 -17.44
CA ILE A 94 2.27 2.21 -17.13
C ILE A 94 3.20 1.99 -18.32
N ASP A 95 2.76 1.25 -19.34
CA ASP A 95 3.43 1.10 -20.63
C ASP A 95 2.38 0.67 -21.67
N VAL A 96 2.77 0.59 -22.95
CA VAL A 96 1.90 0.19 -24.06
C VAL A 96 1.24 -1.15 -23.73
N ASP A 97 -0.09 -1.16 -23.74
CA ASP A 97 -0.94 -2.31 -23.38
C ASP A 97 -0.59 -2.96 -22.01
N THR A 98 0.06 -2.22 -21.12
CA THR A 98 0.49 -2.68 -19.79
C THR A 98 -0.24 -1.89 -18.71
N CYS A 99 -1.26 -2.52 -18.14
CA CYS A 99 -2.09 -1.97 -17.07
C CYS A 99 -1.67 -2.57 -15.72
N ILE A 100 -1.47 -1.72 -14.72
CA ILE A 100 -1.25 -2.14 -13.33
C ILE A 100 -2.45 -1.76 -12.46
N CYS A 101 -2.80 -2.65 -11.54
CA CYS A 101 -3.85 -2.45 -10.56
C CYS A 101 -3.24 -2.23 -9.18
N ASP A 102 -3.80 -1.30 -8.41
CA ASP A 102 -3.41 -1.13 -7.02
C ASP A 102 -3.89 -2.33 -6.20
N THR A 103 -3.00 -2.95 -5.42
CA THR A 103 -3.35 -4.04 -4.50
C THR A 103 -4.46 -3.58 -3.55
N PRO A 104 -5.56 -4.32 -3.37
CA PRO A 104 -5.78 -5.74 -3.72
C PRO A 104 -6.53 -6.00 -5.05
N LEU A 105 -6.67 -5.00 -5.93
CA LEU A 105 -7.36 -5.17 -7.21
C LEU A 105 -6.54 -6.04 -8.17
N ILE A 106 -7.25 -6.76 -9.03
CA ILE A 106 -6.64 -7.61 -10.07
C ILE A 106 -7.16 -7.22 -11.46
N LEU A 107 -6.31 -7.40 -12.47
CA LEU A 107 -6.65 -7.08 -13.86
C LEU A 107 -7.49 -8.19 -14.48
N VAL A 108 -8.75 -7.90 -14.81
CA VAL A 108 -9.69 -8.82 -15.46
C VAL A 108 -10.34 -8.11 -16.64
N GLY A 109 -10.02 -8.55 -17.86
CA GLY A 109 -10.61 -7.98 -19.09
C GLY A 109 -10.36 -6.48 -19.26
N GLY A 110 -9.19 -5.99 -18.85
CA GLY A 110 -8.84 -4.57 -18.85
C GLY A 110 -9.26 -3.81 -17.59
N SER A 111 -10.15 -4.35 -16.77
CA SER A 111 -10.62 -3.66 -15.56
C SER A 111 -9.92 -4.16 -14.31
N CYS A 112 -9.43 -3.25 -13.48
CA CYS A 112 -8.97 -3.53 -12.14
C CYS A 112 -10.18 -3.69 -11.21
N ILE A 113 -10.42 -4.92 -10.77
CA ILE A 113 -11.58 -5.28 -9.95
C ILE A 113 -11.16 -5.98 -8.66
N MET A 114 -12.02 -5.87 -7.64
CA MET A 114 -11.82 -6.60 -6.41
C MET A 114 -12.02 -8.10 -6.67
N PRO A 115 -11.04 -8.96 -6.36
CA PRO A 115 -11.20 -10.40 -6.55
C PRO A 115 -12.29 -10.96 -5.64
N THR A 116 -12.99 -11.99 -6.14
CA THR A 116 -14.06 -12.67 -5.40
C THR A 116 -13.61 -14.08 -5.02
N CYS A 117 -13.88 -14.48 -3.78
CA CYS A 117 -13.68 -15.86 -3.31
C CYS A 117 -14.91 -16.36 -2.56
N THR A 118 -15.06 -17.68 -2.56
CA THR A 118 -16.05 -18.36 -1.71
C THR A 118 -15.35 -18.89 -0.46
N ASN A 119 -15.94 -18.72 0.72
CA ASN A 119 -15.45 -19.23 2.00
C ASN A 119 -14.01 -18.80 2.41
N CYS A 120 -13.62 -17.55 2.12
CA CYS A 120 -12.32 -16.97 2.50
C CYS A 120 -12.42 -16.16 3.81
N GLU A 121 -13.02 -16.72 4.85
CA GLU A 121 -13.03 -16.08 6.17
C GLU A 121 -11.64 -16.20 6.81
N HIS A 122 -11.08 -15.11 7.35
CA HIS A 122 -9.70 -15.05 7.87
C HIS A 122 -8.61 -15.22 6.80
N GLY A 123 -8.88 -14.71 5.60
CA GLY A 123 -7.91 -14.59 4.52
C GLY A 123 -8.27 -13.44 3.59
N ASP A 124 -7.35 -13.10 2.70
CA ASP A 124 -7.52 -12.10 1.67
C ASP A 124 -7.62 -12.76 0.29
N CYS A 125 -8.54 -12.27 -0.53
CA CYS A 125 -8.65 -12.72 -1.92
C CYS A 125 -7.53 -12.09 -2.75
N THR A 126 -6.64 -12.90 -3.32
CA THR A 126 -5.55 -12.42 -4.18
C THR A 126 -5.80 -12.71 -5.66
N ALA A 127 -6.69 -13.64 -5.97
CA ALA A 127 -7.22 -13.89 -7.31
C ALA A 127 -8.62 -14.54 -7.19
N PRO A 128 -9.38 -14.69 -8.30
CA PRO A 128 -10.69 -15.32 -8.23
C PRO A 128 -10.58 -16.74 -7.67
N ASN A 129 -11.30 -17.02 -6.58
CA ASN A 129 -11.24 -18.28 -5.82
C ASN A 129 -9.86 -18.63 -5.20
N VAL A 130 -8.93 -17.67 -5.15
CA VAL A 130 -7.63 -17.83 -4.48
C VAL A 130 -7.63 -17.00 -3.21
N CYS A 131 -7.74 -17.70 -2.09
CA CYS A 131 -7.69 -17.14 -0.75
C CYS A 131 -6.28 -17.33 -0.17
N GLU A 132 -5.63 -16.23 0.20
CA GLU A 132 -4.42 -16.22 0.99
C GLU A 132 -4.80 -16.06 2.47
N CYS A 133 -4.53 -17.09 3.27
CA CYS A 133 -4.94 -17.08 4.67
C CYS A 133 -4.12 -16.11 5.50
N HIS A 134 -4.77 -15.42 6.44
CA HIS A 134 -4.09 -14.56 7.39
C HIS A 134 -3.08 -15.37 8.22
N PRO A 135 -2.01 -14.74 8.72
CA PRO A 135 -1.02 -15.44 9.52
C PRO A 135 -1.65 -16.20 10.71
N GLY A 136 -1.24 -17.46 10.91
CA GLY A 136 -1.81 -18.39 11.90
C GLY A 136 -2.96 -19.28 11.39
N TYR A 137 -3.41 -19.06 10.14
CA TYR A 137 -4.38 -19.88 9.45
C TYR A 137 -3.74 -20.59 8.24
N ILE A 138 -4.23 -21.78 7.90
CA ILE A 138 -3.87 -22.50 6.69
C ILE A 138 -5.12 -22.84 5.88
N LYS A 139 -4.94 -22.97 4.57
CA LYS A 139 -6.01 -23.39 3.68
C LYS A 139 -6.28 -24.89 3.87
N SER A 140 -7.48 -25.22 4.32
CA SER A 140 -7.96 -26.59 4.51
C SER A 140 -9.39 -26.67 4.00
N GLU A 141 -9.65 -27.56 3.03
CA GLU A 141 -10.98 -27.73 2.40
C GLU A 141 -11.56 -26.45 1.78
N GLY A 142 -10.68 -25.55 1.32
CA GLY A 142 -11.09 -24.27 0.72
C GLY A 142 -11.41 -23.17 1.72
N ILE A 143 -11.20 -23.39 3.02
CA ILE A 143 -11.44 -22.44 4.11
C ILE A 143 -10.12 -22.20 4.86
N CYS A 144 -9.89 -20.98 5.35
CA CYS A 144 -8.78 -20.71 6.26
C CYS A 144 -9.11 -21.20 7.67
N LYS A 145 -8.41 -22.24 8.12
CA LYS A 145 -8.55 -22.81 9.46
C LYS A 145 -7.28 -22.54 10.26
N LYS A 146 -7.43 -22.30 11.57
CA LYS A 146 -6.29 -22.16 12.49
C LYS A 146 -5.42 -23.41 12.43
N PHE A 147 -4.10 -23.21 12.47
CA PHE A 147 -3.14 -24.30 12.35
C PHE A 147 -2.16 -24.36 13.52
N CYS A 148 -1.92 -25.59 13.98
CA CYS A 148 -0.88 -25.96 14.91
C CYS A 148 -0.21 -27.23 14.36
N ASP A 149 1.13 -27.27 14.36
CA ASP A 149 1.95 -28.39 13.88
C ASP A 149 1.63 -29.69 14.62
N ASN A 150 1.35 -29.58 15.93
CA ASN A 150 0.83 -30.66 16.75
C ASN A 150 -0.52 -30.27 17.36
N PRO A 151 -1.41 -31.23 17.63
CA PRO A 151 -2.70 -30.96 18.25
C PRO A 151 -2.55 -30.43 19.68
N CYS A 152 -3.40 -29.47 20.04
CA CYS A 152 -3.53 -29.01 21.41
C CYS A 152 -4.12 -30.10 22.31
N ILE A 153 -3.41 -30.53 23.35
CA ILE A 153 -3.93 -31.50 24.32
C ILE A 153 -4.76 -30.72 25.35
N SER A 154 -6.05 -31.05 25.49
CA SER A 154 -7.01 -30.38 26.39
C SER A 154 -7.17 -28.87 26.12
N GLY A 155 -7.09 -28.47 24.86
CA GLY A 155 -7.35 -27.10 24.43
C GLY A 155 -7.67 -27.01 22.94
N GLU A 156 -8.00 -25.80 22.51
CA GLU A 156 -8.27 -25.46 21.12
C GLU A 156 -7.08 -24.74 20.50
N CYS A 157 -6.68 -25.13 19.29
CA CYS A 157 -5.65 -24.42 18.55
C CYS A 157 -6.16 -23.01 18.20
N VAL A 158 -5.39 -21.98 18.57
CA VAL A 158 -5.66 -20.59 18.21
C VAL A 158 -4.83 -20.09 17.02
N GLY A 159 -3.98 -20.95 16.46
CA GLY A 159 -3.01 -20.63 15.41
C GLY A 159 -1.60 -20.42 15.98
N TYR A 160 -0.59 -20.41 15.11
CA TYR A 160 0.82 -20.16 15.47
C TYR A 160 1.38 -21.10 16.54
N ASN A 161 0.98 -22.37 16.56
CA ASN A 161 1.38 -23.31 17.62
C ASN A 161 1.04 -22.82 19.03
N LYS A 162 -0.08 -22.10 19.19
CA LYS A 162 -0.61 -21.68 20.49
C LYS A 162 -1.96 -22.33 20.76
N CYS A 163 -2.17 -22.72 22.00
CA CYS A 163 -3.41 -23.32 22.47
C CYS A 163 -4.16 -22.38 23.42
N LYS A 164 -5.48 -22.32 23.24
CA LYS A 164 -6.41 -21.83 24.25
C LYS A 164 -6.91 -23.04 25.03
N CYS A 165 -6.53 -23.13 26.30
CA CYS A 165 -6.94 -24.24 27.15
C CYS A 165 -8.45 -24.19 27.45
N HIS A 166 -9.05 -25.37 27.60
CA HIS A 166 -10.44 -25.48 28.05
C HIS A 166 -10.59 -25.03 29.51
N ASP A 167 -11.82 -24.78 29.94
CA ASP A 167 -12.11 -24.38 31.31
C ASP A 167 -11.55 -25.40 32.32
N GLY A 168 -10.84 -24.90 33.34
CA GLY A 168 -10.17 -25.75 34.33
C GLY A 168 -8.78 -26.25 33.92
N PHE A 169 -8.26 -25.81 32.77
CA PHE A 169 -6.90 -26.10 32.32
C PHE A 169 -6.08 -24.82 32.09
N MET A 170 -4.76 -24.92 32.23
CA MET A 170 -3.80 -23.86 31.94
C MET A 170 -2.70 -24.35 31.01
N LEU A 171 -2.01 -23.41 30.36
CA LEU A 171 -0.88 -23.75 29.49
C LEU A 171 0.25 -24.38 30.32
N ASP A 172 0.83 -25.47 29.83
CA ASP A 172 2.02 -26.06 30.42
C ASP A 172 3.20 -25.06 30.26
N PRO A 173 3.98 -24.78 31.33
CA PRO A 173 5.08 -23.81 31.28
C PRO A 173 6.26 -24.27 30.41
N ILE A 174 6.30 -25.55 30.03
CA ILE A 174 7.35 -26.16 29.21
C ILE A 174 6.86 -26.39 27.79
N ASP A 175 5.60 -26.84 27.62
CA ASP A 175 5.02 -27.17 26.31
C ASP A 175 3.81 -26.28 25.95
N PRO A 176 3.95 -25.34 24.99
CA PRO A 176 2.86 -24.44 24.58
C PRO A 176 1.72 -25.15 23.84
N LEU A 177 1.83 -26.44 23.56
CA LEU A 177 0.79 -27.25 22.94
C LEU A 177 0.03 -28.15 23.92
N LYS A 178 0.42 -28.12 25.20
CA LYS A 178 -0.18 -28.93 26.26
C LYS A 178 -0.90 -28.07 27.27
N CYS A 179 -2.16 -28.41 27.54
CA CYS A 179 -2.91 -27.83 28.63
C CYS A 179 -2.97 -28.80 29.81
N ILE A 180 -2.51 -28.36 30.97
CA ILE A 180 -2.47 -29.11 32.23
C ILE A 180 -3.63 -28.69 33.14
N LEU A 181 -4.14 -29.62 33.93
CA LEU A 181 -5.27 -29.38 34.82
C LEU A 181 -4.88 -28.36 35.89
N CYS A 182 -5.76 -27.41 36.15
CA CYS A 182 -5.68 -26.55 37.32
C CYS A 182 -5.97 -27.39 38.58
N ASP A 183 -4.93 -27.90 39.22
CA ASP A 183 -5.01 -28.64 40.49
C ASP A 183 -4.16 -27.96 41.59
N ASN A 184 -4.09 -28.61 42.77
CA ASN A 184 -3.35 -28.08 43.92
C ASN A 184 -1.81 -28.06 43.71
N ASN A 185 -1.29 -28.73 42.67
CA ASN A 185 0.14 -28.79 42.34
C ASN A 185 0.53 -27.82 41.23
N HIS A 186 -0.37 -27.62 40.27
CA HIS A 186 -0.24 -26.71 39.13
C HIS A 186 -1.03 -25.43 39.37
N GLU A 187 -1.03 -24.89 40.59
CA GLU A 187 -1.81 -23.70 40.93
C GLU A 187 -1.24 -22.46 40.22
N LEU A 188 -2.04 -21.81 39.36
CA LEU A 188 -1.72 -20.51 38.78
C LEU A 188 -1.84 -19.46 39.90
N LYS A 189 -0.75 -19.25 40.66
CA LYS A 189 -0.73 -18.29 41.76
C LYS A 189 -0.73 -16.86 41.23
N CYS A 190 -1.59 -16.04 41.79
CA CYS A 190 -1.53 -14.60 41.55
C CYS A 190 -0.28 -14.02 42.22
N THR A 191 0.54 -13.33 41.45
CA THR A 191 1.70 -12.59 41.96
C THR A 191 1.30 -11.23 42.52
N VAL A 192 0.06 -10.80 42.31
CA VAL A 192 -0.50 -9.52 42.77
C VAL A 192 -1.76 -9.71 43.62
N THR A 193 -2.00 -8.78 44.54
CA THR A 193 -3.20 -8.74 45.38
C THR A 193 -4.22 -7.77 44.81
N CYS A 194 -5.39 -8.25 44.38
CA CYS A 194 -6.47 -7.40 43.86
C CYS A 194 -7.36 -6.87 45.00
N ARG A 195 -7.39 -5.54 45.21
CA ARG A 195 -8.34 -4.92 46.14
C ARG A 195 -9.67 -4.64 45.44
N HIS A 196 -10.77 -5.19 45.98
CA HIS A 196 -12.14 -5.02 45.46
C HIS A 196 -12.40 -5.61 44.06
N GLY A 197 -11.66 -6.66 43.70
CA GLY A 197 -11.82 -7.41 42.45
C GLY A 197 -11.42 -8.87 42.63
N TYR A 198 -11.63 -9.71 41.62
CA TYR A 198 -11.06 -11.04 41.57
C TYR A 198 -9.78 -11.05 40.73
N CYS A 199 -8.85 -11.94 41.06
CA CYS A 199 -7.62 -12.10 40.29
C CYS A 199 -7.82 -13.14 39.18
N SER A 200 -7.44 -12.79 37.96
CA SER A 200 -7.17 -13.71 36.87
C SER A 200 -5.65 -13.91 36.82
N PRO A 201 -5.12 -15.05 37.31
CA PRO A 201 -3.69 -15.23 37.40
C PRO A 201 -2.99 -15.17 36.02
N PRO A 202 -1.70 -14.79 35.97
CA PRO A 202 -0.83 -14.52 37.11
C PRO A 202 -0.93 -13.09 37.66
N THR A 203 -1.39 -12.11 36.89
CA THR A 203 -1.26 -10.67 37.23
C THR A 203 -2.52 -9.82 37.01
N ALA A 204 -3.57 -10.32 36.37
CA ALA A 204 -4.70 -9.49 35.99
C ALA A 204 -5.73 -9.37 37.12
N CYS A 205 -6.22 -8.15 37.37
CA CYS A 205 -7.30 -7.90 38.32
C CYS A 205 -8.55 -7.44 37.59
N SER A 206 -9.69 -8.06 37.90
CA SER A 206 -11.00 -7.69 37.35
C SER A 206 -11.91 -7.15 38.46
N CYS A 207 -12.38 -5.92 38.32
CA CYS A 207 -13.23 -5.25 39.30
C CYS A 207 -14.63 -5.89 39.36
N VAL A 208 -15.19 -6.02 40.56
CA VAL A 208 -16.60 -6.43 40.74
C VAL A 208 -17.49 -5.18 40.67
N PRO A 209 -18.39 -5.03 39.68
CA PRO A 209 -19.30 -3.89 39.63
C PRO A 209 -20.26 -3.93 40.83
N ARG A 210 -20.29 -2.85 41.63
CA ARG A 210 -21.25 -2.71 42.73
C ARG A 210 -22.67 -2.61 42.15
N LYS A 211 -23.55 -3.57 42.45
CA LYS A 211 -25.00 -3.32 42.32
C LYS A 211 -25.35 -2.14 43.24
N LYS A 212 -25.87 -1.04 42.69
CA LYS A 212 -26.50 0.01 43.51
C LYS A 212 -27.65 -0.64 44.27
N SER A 213 -27.53 -0.75 45.59
CA SER A 213 -28.67 -1.12 46.44
C SER A 213 -29.65 0.05 46.46
N SER A 214 -30.77 -0.09 45.76
CA SER A 214 -31.92 0.80 45.88
C SER A 214 -32.66 0.47 47.18
N ILE A 215 -32.11 0.87 48.32
CA ILE A 215 -32.82 0.86 49.61
C ILE A 215 -32.56 2.19 50.30
N PHE A 216 -33.35 3.19 49.92
CA PHE A 216 -33.84 4.26 50.80
C PHE A 216 -35.25 4.58 50.32
N ASN A 217 -36.23 3.87 50.89
CA ASN A 217 -37.60 4.33 51.03
C ASN A 217 -37.89 4.21 52.53
N PHE A 218 -37.74 5.30 53.27
CA PHE A 218 -38.50 5.69 54.46
C PHE A 218 -38.26 7.17 54.70
#